data_AF-A0A4Y9YGE1-F1
#
_entry.id   AF-A0A4Y9YGE1-F1
#
_cell.length_a   1.000
_cell.length_b   1.000
_cell.length_c   1.000
_cell.angle_alpha   90.00
_cell.angle_beta   90.00
_cell.angle_gamma   90.00
#
_symmetry.space_group_name_H-M   'P 1'
#
loop_
_entity.id
_entity.type
_entity.pdbx_description
1 polymer ?
#
loop_
_entity_poly.entity_id
_entity_poly.type
_entity_poly.pdbx_seq_one_letter_code
_entity_poly.pdbx_strand_id
1 'polypeptide(L)'
;MRRDFTNTDAAQTYRIREIKDSPWRAYYGRVELKTVVYGYFKIRNKAIIDAVDLDTPPYERESTGMWMDVPRPTLELMKNSGINAAEAIHAAEHAFMNRFALAADLKTECKVAEKEYKATMSQRKRPARLIFYDPTGTNGGVAVKAFDHVSDLLQRALDTVESCPCQEGCAACIDSPTCKEGNLVSSKTGALVVLKAILGRPIDVDLIPEYPEPIAATQDTIIPAVTVRAAEDIEVEKA
;
A
#
# COMPACT_ATOMS: atom_id res chain seq x y z
N MET A 1 21.01 -14.69 -5.20
CA MET A 1 19.97 -13.69 -4.83
C MET A 1 18.61 -14.35 -4.93
N ARG A 2 17.81 -14.34 -3.86
CA ARG A 2 16.49 -15.00 -3.82
C ARG A 2 15.48 -14.24 -4.68
N ARG A 3 14.59 -14.96 -5.36
CA ARG A 3 13.43 -14.44 -6.08
C ARG A 3 12.18 -14.87 -5.32
N ASP A 4 11.48 -13.90 -4.74
CA ASP A 4 10.29 -14.15 -3.94
C ASP A 4 9.22 -13.08 -4.16
N PHE A 5 8.05 -13.31 -3.57
CA PHE A 5 7.08 -12.27 -3.28
C PHE A 5 6.35 -12.59 -2.00
N THR A 6 5.82 -11.56 -1.34
CA THR A 6 5.02 -11.72 -0.12
C THR A 6 3.67 -11.06 -0.33
N ASN A 7 2.58 -11.81 -0.21
CA ASN A 7 1.26 -11.22 -0.05
C ASN A 7 1.08 -10.81 1.40
N THR A 8 0.52 -9.62 1.61
CA THR A 8 0.23 -9.06 2.93
C THR A 8 -1.26 -8.80 2.97
N ASP A 9 -2.01 -9.60 3.70
CA ASP A 9 -3.46 -9.56 3.70
C ASP A 9 -4.00 -9.36 5.11
N ALA A 10 -4.94 -8.44 5.27
CA ALA A 10 -5.64 -8.27 6.54
C ALA A 10 -6.64 -9.43 6.73
N ALA A 11 -6.52 -10.13 7.85
CA ALA A 11 -7.21 -11.40 8.09
C ALA A 11 -8.36 -11.28 9.10
N GLN A 12 -8.18 -10.48 10.15
CA GLN A 12 -9.21 -10.30 11.18
C GLN A 12 -9.11 -8.91 11.82
N THR A 13 -10.21 -8.19 11.88
CA THR A 13 -10.29 -6.88 12.55
C THR A 13 -10.44 -7.07 14.05
N TYR A 14 -9.60 -6.39 14.84
CA TYR A 14 -9.64 -6.35 16.30
C TYR A 14 -10.10 -5.00 16.86
N ARG A 15 -9.83 -3.91 16.15
CA ARG A 15 -10.22 -2.54 16.51
C ARG A 15 -10.65 -1.79 15.26
N ILE A 16 -11.63 -0.90 15.42
CA ILE A 16 -12.13 -0.03 14.36
C ILE A 16 -12.10 1.39 14.91
N ARG A 17 -11.57 2.34 14.14
CA ARG A 17 -11.54 3.75 14.52
C ARG A 17 -12.06 4.62 13.38
N GLU A 18 -12.83 5.65 13.74
CA GLU A 18 -13.26 6.70 12.82
C GLU A 18 -12.06 7.51 12.31
N ILE A 19 -12.09 7.89 11.04
CA ILE A 19 -11.18 8.89 10.52
C ILE A 19 -11.90 10.24 10.63
N LYS A 20 -11.25 11.22 11.26
CA LYS A 20 -11.88 12.53 11.53
C LYS A 20 -12.39 13.16 10.23
N ASP A 21 -13.63 13.63 10.27
CA ASP A 21 -14.34 14.27 9.14
C ASP A 21 -14.45 13.39 7.87
N SER A 22 -14.35 12.07 8.01
CA SER A 22 -14.43 11.11 6.90
C SER A 22 -15.55 10.09 7.12
N PRO A 23 -16.25 9.64 6.06
CA PRO A 23 -17.18 8.52 6.15
C PRO A 23 -16.47 7.16 6.25
N TRP A 24 -15.16 7.12 6.09
CA TRP A 24 -14.35 5.91 6.11
C TRP A 24 -13.71 5.66 7.48
N ARG A 25 -13.28 4.42 7.68
CA ARG A 25 -12.73 3.96 8.95
C ARG A 25 -11.35 3.35 8.74
N ALA A 26 -10.54 3.46 9.78
CA ALA A 26 -9.31 2.70 9.92
C ALA A 26 -9.59 1.43 10.72
N TYR A 27 -8.80 0.41 10.45
CA TYR A 27 -8.90 -0.90 11.08
C TYR A 27 -7.54 -1.30 11.63
N TYR A 28 -7.54 -2.04 12.73
CA TYR A 28 -6.35 -2.68 13.28
C TYR A 28 -6.68 -4.12 13.66
N GLY A 29 -5.75 -5.04 13.41
CA GLY A 29 -5.93 -6.43 13.76
C GLY A 29 -4.88 -7.35 13.16
N ARG A 30 -5.26 -8.61 12.89
CA ARG A 30 -4.37 -9.63 12.36
C ARG A 30 -4.09 -9.42 10.88
N VAL A 31 -2.82 -9.52 10.53
CA VAL A 31 -2.32 -9.52 9.15
C VAL A 31 -1.59 -10.83 8.90
N GLU A 32 -1.88 -11.45 7.76
CA GLU A 32 -1.24 -12.68 7.30
C GLU A 32 -0.23 -12.35 6.19
N LEU A 33 0.98 -12.87 6.34
CA LEU A 33 2.07 -12.70 5.40
C LEU A 33 2.39 -14.03 4.75
N LYS A 34 2.17 -14.12 3.45
CA LYS A 34 2.39 -15.34 2.66
C LYS A 34 3.52 -15.13 1.66
N THR A 35 4.71 -15.63 1.99
CA THR A 35 5.90 -15.52 1.15
C THR A 35 6.08 -16.75 0.27
N VAL A 36 6.18 -16.57 -1.05
CA VAL A 36 6.47 -17.64 -2.01
C VAL A 36 7.85 -17.41 -2.61
N VAL A 37 8.75 -18.38 -2.46
CA VAL A 37 10.07 -18.37 -3.09
C VAL A 37 10.00 -19.21 -4.34
N TYR A 38 9.99 -18.54 -5.50
CA TYR A 38 9.81 -19.22 -6.79
C TYR A 38 11.14 -19.41 -7.53
N GLY A 39 12.26 -18.99 -6.95
CA GLY A 39 13.57 -19.23 -7.54
C GLY A 39 14.71 -18.45 -6.87
N TYR A 40 15.89 -18.57 -7.45
CA TYR A 40 17.06 -17.76 -7.08
C TYR A 40 18.01 -17.61 -8.25
N PHE A 41 18.75 -16.50 -8.26
CA PHE A 41 19.87 -16.28 -9.16
C PHE A 41 21.16 -16.77 -8.53
N LYS A 42 21.95 -17.53 -9.31
CA LYS A 42 23.37 -17.74 -9.01
C LYS A 42 24.14 -16.53 -9.54
N ILE A 43 25.00 -15.95 -8.71
CA ILE A 43 25.74 -14.73 -9.04
C ILE A 43 27.23 -15.01 -8.87
N ARG A 44 28.02 -14.62 -9.87
CA ARG A 44 29.49 -14.63 -9.83
C ARG A 44 30.01 -13.33 -10.41
N ASN A 45 30.95 -12.69 -9.74
CA ASN A 45 31.53 -11.40 -10.17
C ASN A 45 30.46 -10.33 -10.49
N LYS A 46 29.42 -10.22 -9.65
CA LYS A 46 28.26 -9.31 -9.82
C LYS A 46 27.41 -9.55 -11.09
N ALA A 47 27.68 -10.62 -11.85
CA ALA A 47 26.86 -11.04 -12.97
C ALA A 47 25.97 -12.24 -12.57
N ILE A 48 24.73 -12.24 -13.06
CA ILE A 48 23.84 -13.41 -12.97
C ILE A 48 24.39 -14.46 -13.93
N ILE A 49 24.76 -15.62 -13.40
CA ILE A 49 25.28 -16.75 -14.18
C ILE A 49 24.25 -17.83 -14.44
N ASP A 50 23.18 -17.87 -13.63
CA ASP A 50 22.12 -18.85 -13.75
C ASP A 50 20.87 -18.36 -13.02
N ALA A 51 19.71 -18.79 -13.49
CA ALA A 51 18.41 -18.57 -12.87
C ALA A 51 17.77 -19.94 -12.61
N VAL A 52 17.61 -20.29 -11.34
CA VAL A 52 17.00 -21.54 -10.93
C VAL A 52 15.57 -21.25 -10.47
N ASP A 53 14.60 -21.92 -11.10
CA ASP A 53 13.21 -21.89 -10.66
C ASP A 53 12.98 -22.95 -9.59
N LEU A 54 12.12 -22.63 -8.63
CA LEU A 54 11.75 -23.49 -7.52
C LEU A 54 10.24 -23.57 -7.40
N ASP A 55 9.76 -24.77 -7.09
CA ASP A 55 8.41 -25.00 -6.61
C ASP A 55 8.48 -25.23 -5.11
N THR A 56 8.15 -24.20 -4.32
CA THR A 56 8.16 -24.28 -2.85
C THR A 56 6.78 -24.00 -2.29
N PRO A 57 6.38 -24.69 -1.21
CA PRO A 57 5.19 -24.31 -0.50
C PRO A 57 5.35 -22.90 0.09
N PRO A 58 4.26 -22.13 0.19
CA PRO A 58 4.30 -20.80 0.78
C PRO A 58 4.71 -20.85 2.26
N TYR A 59 5.56 -19.90 2.66
CA TYR A 59 5.88 -19.66 4.06
C TYR A 59 4.91 -18.63 4.64
N GLU A 60 4.10 -19.06 5.60
CA GLU A 60 3.03 -18.26 6.22
C GLU A 60 3.46 -17.75 7.59
N ARG A 61 3.18 -16.48 7.86
CA ARG A 61 3.42 -15.82 9.15
C ARG A 61 2.25 -14.94 9.51
N GLU A 62 1.94 -14.87 10.79
CA GLU A 62 0.99 -13.89 11.32
C GLU A 62 1.74 -12.69 11.91
N SER A 63 1.12 -11.52 11.80
CA SER A 63 1.51 -10.31 12.51
C SER A 63 0.28 -9.48 12.86
N THR A 64 0.51 -8.35 13.52
CA THR A 64 -0.49 -7.29 13.72
C THR A 64 -0.23 -6.14 12.78
N GLY A 65 -1.30 -5.45 12.41
CA GLY A 65 -1.22 -4.32 11.49
C GLY A 65 -2.47 -3.47 11.49
N MET A 66 -2.39 -2.35 10.80
CA MET A 66 -3.51 -1.46 10.52
C MET A 66 -3.74 -1.34 9.01
N TRP A 67 -4.96 -1.03 8.63
CA TRP A 67 -5.29 -0.80 7.24
C TRP A 67 -6.47 0.14 7.04
N MET A 68 -6.55 0.70 5.83
CA MET A 68 -7.66 1.52 5.34
C MET A 68 -7.99 1.13 3.91
N ASP A 69 -9.27 0.88 3.65
CA ASP A 69 -9.75 0.53 2.32
C ASP A 69 -9.80 1.74 1.41
N VAL A 70 -9.30 1.58 0.18
CA VAL A 70 -9.52 2.57 -0.88
C VAL A 70 -10.98 2.43 -1.34
N PRO A 71 -11.77 3.51 -1.32
CA PRO A 71 -13.17 3.45 -1.75
C PRO A 71 -13.32 2.96 -3.19
N ARG A 72 -14.35 2.14 -3.45
CA ARG A 72 -14.65 1.64 -4.80
C ARG A 72 -14.83 2.76 -5.84
N PRO A 73 -15.56 3.86 -5.56
CA PRO A 73 -15.68 4.96 -6.52
C PRO A 73 -14.33 5.60 -6.87
N THR A 74 -13.37 5.59 -5.94
CA THR A 74 -12.02 6.10 -6.19
C THR A 74 -11.22 5.18 -7.11
N LEU A 75 -11.40 3.86 -7.03
CA LEU A 75 -10.79 2.93 -7.98
C LEU A 75 -11.35 3.11 -9.39
N GLU A 76 -12.66 3.30 -9.51
CA GLU A 76 -13.32 3.58 -10.78
C GLU A 76 -12.85 4.91 -11.38
N LEU A 77 -12.74 5.96 -10.56
CA LEU A 77 -12.17 7.24 -10.95
C LEU A 77 -10.74 7.08 -11.48
N MET A 78 -9.85 6.46 -10.71
CA MET A 78 -8.46 6.25 -11.12
C MET A 78 -8.38 5.48 -12.44
N LYS A 79 -9.20 4.44 -12.60
CA LYS A 79 -9.27 3.67 -13.85
C LYS A 79 -9.71 4.53 -15.03
N ASN A 80 -10.75 5.35 -14.86
CA ASN A 80 -11.27 6.20 -15.93
C ASN A 80 -10.29 7.32 -16.32
N SER A 81 -9.48 7.80 -15.36
CA SER A 81 -8.45 8.82 -15.60
C SER A 81 -7.08 8.25 -16.00
N GLY A 82 -6.95 6.92 -16.14
CA GLY A 82 -5.69 6.27 -16.49
C GLY A 82 -4.63 6.25 -15.38
N ILE A 83 -5.00 6.53 -14.13
CA ILE A 83 -4.11 6.45 -12.97
C ILE A 83 -3.89 4.98 -12.57
N ASN A 84 -2.63 4.61 -12.36
CA ASN A 84 -2.29 3.29 -11.84
C ASN A 84 -2.60 3.18 -10.35
N ALA A 85 -3.58 2.35 -10.00
CA ALA A 85 -3.97 2.12 -8.61
C ALA A 85 -2.82 1.56 -7.75
N ALA A 86 -1.91 0.75 -8.33
CA ALA A 86 -0.77 0.23 -7.59
C ALA A 86 0.24 1.33 -7.22
N GLU A 87 0.53 2.24 -8.16
CA GLU A 87 1.37 3.42 -7.92
C GLU A 87 0.73 4.36 -6.91
N ALA A 88 -0.56 4.64 -7.06
CA ALA A 88 -1.33 5.52 -6.18
C ALA A 88 -1.33 5.03 -4.73
N ILE A 89 -1.64 3.75 -4.52
CA ILE A 89 -1.68 3.13 -3.18
C ILE A 89 -0.28 3.11 -2.56
N HIS A 90 0.73 2.68 -3.31
CA HIS A 90 2.10 2.60 -2.80
C HIS A 90 2.66 3.96 -2.39
N ALA A 91 2.45 4.98 -3.22
CA ALA A 91 2.85 6.34 -2.92
C ALA A 91 2.07 6.92 -1.71
N ALA A 92 0.77 6.61 -1.57
CA ALA A 92 -0.01 7.02 -0.40
C ALA A 92 0.47 6.34 0.90
N GLU A 93 0.82 5.05 0.85
CA GLU A 93 1.40 4.34 1.99
C GLU A 93 2.72 4.97 2.46
N HIS A 94 3.59 5.33 1.52
CA HIS A 94 4.82 6.04 1.84
C HIS A 94 4.56 7.44 2.38
N ALA A 95 3.65 8.21 1.77
CA ALA A 95 3.29 9.54 2.25
C ALA A 95 2.81 9.48 3.72
N PHE A 96 1.99 8.48 4.07
CA PHE A 96 1.57 8.23 5.45
C PHE A 96 2.75 7.89 6.36
N MET A 97 3.56 6.89 6.00
CA MET A 97 4.71 6.47 6.81
C MET A 97 5.73 7.59 7.01
N ASN A 98 5.96 8.43 6.01
CA ASN A 98 6.88 9.56 6.09
C ASN A 98 6.49 10.57 7.18
N ARG A 99 5.24 10.56 7.67
CA ARG A 99 4.75 11.44 8.76
C ARG A 99 4.74 10.76 10.13
N PHE A 100 5.10 9.48 10.18
CA PHE A 100 5.09 8.70 11.41
C PHE A 100 6.51 8.51 11.95
N ALA A 101 6.74 8.98 13.18
CA ALA A 101 8.08 8.99 13.79
C ALA A 101 8.70 7.58 13.96
N LEU A 102 7.86 6.55 14.09
CA LEU A 102 8.31 5.15 14.26
C LEU A 102 8.23 4.34 12.95
N ALA A 103 8.20 5.01 11.79
CA ALA A 103 8.06 4.34 10.50
C ALA A 103 9.18 3.35 10.17
N ALA A 104 10.38 3.50 10.76
CA ALA A 104 11.48 2.55 10.56
C ALA A 104 11.11 1.12 11.03
N ASP A 105 10.28 1.03 12.07
CA ASP A 105 9.81 -0.20 12.69
C ASP A 105 8.43 -0.65 12.15
N LEU A 106 7.92 0.02 11.12
CA LEU A 106 6.69 -0.33 10.41
C LEU A 106 7.04 -0.82 9.00
N LYS A 107 6.21 -1.70 8.44
CA LYS A 107 6.33 -2.14 7.05
C LYS A 107 5.00 -1.96 6.32
N THR A 108 5.11 -1.77 5.02
CA THR A 108 4.00 -1.68 4.08
C THR A 108 4.24 -2.62 2.89
N GLU A 109 3.25 -2.83 2.05
CA GLU A 109 3.40 -3.65 0.85
C GLU A 109 3.94 -2.84 -0.36
N CYS A 110 5.27 -2.74 -0.46
CA CYS A 110 5.90 -2.12 -1.62
C CYS A 110 5.61 -2.89 -2.93
N LYS A 111 5.45 -2.16 -4.03
CA LYS A 111 5.09 -2.71 -5.35
C LYS A 111 6.34 -2.88 -6.22
N VAL A 112 6.46 -4.04 -6.88
CA VAL A 112 7.64 -4.44 -7.66
C VAL A 112 7.42 -4.03 -9.12
N ALA A 113 8.21 -3.09 -9.65
CA ALA A 113 8.06 -2.56 -11.02
C ALA A 113 7.97 -3.65 -12.10
N GLU A 114 8.82 -4.68 -12.01
CA GLU A 114 8.82 -5.80 -12.96
C GLU A 114 7.47 -6.54 -13.02
N LYS A 115 6.67 -6.51 -11.94
CA LYS A 115 5.36 -7.15 -11.89
C LYS A 115 4.23 -6.20 -12.30
N GLU A 116 4.34 -4.93 -11.95
CA GLU A 116 3.29 -3.94 -12.26
C GLU A 116 3.27 -3.53 -13.73
N TYR A 117 4.45 -3.48 -14.38
CA TYR A 117 4.57 -3.03 -15.77
C TYR A 117 4.68 -4.17 -16.78
N LYS A 118 4.56 -5.43 -16.34
CA LYS A 118 4.56 -6.58 -17.25
C LYS A 118 3.33 -6.54 -18.16
N ALA A 119 3.54 -6.76 -19.46
CA ALA A 119 2.45 -6.84 -20.44
C ALA A 119 1.53 -8.06 -20.21
N THR A 120 2.06 -9.11 -19.56
CA THR A 120 1.35 -10.35 -19.27
C THR A 120 0.49 -10.23 -18.02
N MET A 121 -0.70 -10.85 -18.05
CA MET A 121 -1.64 -10.76 -16.95
C MET A 121 -1.09 -11.37 -15.65
N SER A 122 -1.02 -10.57 -14.60
CA SER A 122 -0.67 -11.05 -13.26
C SER A 122 -1.82 -11.84 -12.65
N GLN A 123 -1.53 -13.08 -12.23
CA GLN A 123 -2.44 -13.87 -11.38
C GLN A 123 -2.47 -13.38 -9.93
N ARG A 124 -1.48 -12.56 -9.54
CA ARG A 124 -1.38 -11.98 -8.20
C ARG A 124 -2.21 -10.70 -8.16
N LYS A 125 -3.37 -10.79 -7.50
CA LYS A 125 -4.28 -9.67 -7.22
C LYS A 125 -4.17 -9.29 -5.75
N ARG A 126 -4.29 -8.00 -5.45
CA ARG A 126 -4.18 -7.47 -4.08
C ARG A 126 -5.35 -6.55 -3.78
N PRO A 127 -5.93 -6.62 -2.58
CA PRO A 127 -6.96 -5.69 -2.15
C PRO A 127 -6.47 -4.24 -2.25
N ALA A 128 -7.33 -3.35 -2.75
CA ALA A 128 -7.11 -1.93 -2.80
C ALA A 128 -7.16 -1.32 -1.40
N ARG A 129 -6.03 -1.36 -0.70
CA ARG A 129 -5.94 -1.06 0.72
C ARG A 129 -4.55 -0.53 1.03
N LEU A 130 -4.48 0.50 1.87
CA LEU A 130 -3.23 0.91 2.50
C LEU A 130 -3.04 -0.03 3.69
N ILE A 131 -1.98 -0.82 3.70
CA ILE A 131 -1.75 -1.83 4.74
C ILE A 131 -0.39 -1.68 5.39
N PHE A 132 -0.38 -1.50 6.71
CA PHE A 132 0.82 -1.35 7.50
C PHE A 132 0.88 -2.44 8.56
N TYR A 133 2.03 -3.06 8.78
CA TYR A 133 2.17 -4.17 9.73
C TYR A 133 3.49 -4.11 10.50
N ASP A 134 3.45 -4.68 11.70
CA ASP A 134 4.63 -4.85 12.54
C ASP A 134 5.52 -5.95 11.93
N PRO A 135 6.81 -5.70 11.64
CA PRO A 135 7.71 -6.74 11.16
C PRO A 135 7.94 -7.82 12.24
N THR A 136 8.05 -9.08 11.80
CA THR A 136 8.23 -10.21 12.72
C THR A 136 9.53 -10.07 13.53
N GLY A 137 9.48 -10.34 14.84
CA GLY A 137 10.66 -10.34 15.72
C GLY A 137 11.03 -8.97 16.30
N THR A 138 10.19 -7.94 16.14
CA THR A 138 10.29 -6.66 16.86
C THR A 138 9.36 -6.64 18.07
N ASN A 139 9.53 -5.64 18.96
CA ASN A 139 8.51 -5.30 19.95
C ASN A 139 7.29 -4.79 19.19
N GLY A 140 6.32 -5.67 18.90
CA GLY A 140 5.08 -5.32 18.21
C GLY A 140 4.33 -4.17 18.88
N GLY A 141 3.35 -3.58 18.17
CA GLY A 141 2.61 -2.42 18.67
C GLY A 141 3.15 -1.08 18.17
N VAL A 142 3.80 -1.07 17.00
CA VAL A 142 4.09 0.17 16.26
C VAL A 142 2.90 0.51 15.37
N ALA A 143 2.34 -0.48 14.69
CA ALA A 143 1.13 -0.34 13.88
C ALA A 143 -0.07 0.17 14.70
N VAL A 144 -0.22 -0.28 15.96
CA VAL A 144 -1.31 0.18 16.83
C VAL A 144 -1.16 1.67 17.18
N LYS A 145 0.06 2.18 17.34
CA LYS A 145 0.32 3.60 17.57
C LYS A 145 0.01 4.44 16.33
N ALA A 146 0.37 3.94 15.15
CA ALA A 146 -0.03 4.59 13.89
C ALA A 146 -1.57 4.62 13.77
N PHE A 147 -2.25 3.55 14.16
CA PHE A 147 -3.70 3.47 14.19
C PHE A 147 -4.32 4.47 15.20
N ASP A 148 -3.71 4.64 16.37
CA ASP A 148 -4.08 5.63 17.41
C ASP A 148 -3.95 7.09 16.95
N HIS A 149 -3.16 7.36 15.92
CA HIS A 149 -2.97 8.70 15.37
C HIS A 149 -3.35 8.80 13.88
N VAL A 150 -4.20 7.88 13.39
CA VAL A 150 -4.45 7.73 11.95
C VAL A 150 -4.97 9.00 11.29
N SER A 151 -5.90 9.72 11.91
CA SER A 151 -6.48 10.96 11.38
C SER A 151 -5.41 12.04 11.20
N ASP A 152 -4.57 12.26 12.21
CA ASP A 152 -3.50 13.26 12.16
C ASP A 152 -2.42 12.90 11.13
N LEU A 153 -2.06 11.62 11.04
CA LEU A 153 -1.06 11.13 10.10
C LEU A 153 -1.55 11.26 8.65
N LEU A 154 -2.80 10.91 8.37
CA LEU A 154 -3.41 11.09 7.05
C LEU A 154 -3.47 12.57 6.65
N GLN A 155 -3.92 13.46 7.55
CA GLN A 155 -4.01 14.89 7.25
C GLN A 155 -2.63 15.48 6.97
N ARG A 156 -1.62 15.17 7.81
CA ARG A 156 -0.23 15.61 7.57
C ARG A 156 0.35 15.06 6.28
N ALA A 157 -0.01 13.83 5.90
CA ALA A 157 0.42 13.24 4.65
C ALA A 157 -0.18 14.00 3.47
N LEU A 158 -1.50 14.23 3.49
CA LEU A 158 -2.18 15.02 2.46
C LEU A 158 -1.57 16.43 2.34
N ASP A 159 -1.46 17.15 3.45
CA ASP A 159 -0.90 18.52 3.47
C ASP A 159 0.52 18.56 2.89
N THR A 160 1.34 17.56 3.21
CA THR A 160 2.71 17.46 2.69
C THR A 160 2.73 17.20 1.19
N VAL A 161 1.89 16.28 0.69
CA VAL A 161 1.86 15.95 -0.74
C VAL A 161 1.30 17.13 -1.55
N GLU A 162 0.26 17.80 -1.06
CA GLU A 162 -0.35 18.97 -1.72
C GLU A 162 0.60 20.18 -1.77
N SER A 163 1.30 20.48 -0.66
CA SER A 163 2.20 21.64 -0.59
C SER A 163 3.58 21.41 -1.22
N CYS A 164 3.94 20.16 -1.52
CA CYS A 164 5.25 19.85 -2.09
C CYS A 164 5.35 20.38 -3.54
N PRO A 165 6.42 21.12 -3.91
CA PRO A 165 6.55 21.71 -5.25
C PRO A 165 6.98 20.72 -6.33
N CYS A 166 7.30 19.46 -5.98
CA CYS A 166 7.71 18.46 -6.98
C CYS A 166 6.54 18.06 -7.89
N GLN A 167 6.84 17.63 -9.11
CA GLN A 167 5.82 17.14 -10.06
C GLN A 167 5.56 15.64 -9.86
N GLU A 168 6.63 14.82 -9.94
CA GLU A 168 6.50 13.36 -9.99
C GLU A 168 6.43 12.68 -8.61
N GLY A 169 6.96 13.33 -7.58
CA GLY A 169 7.23 12.71 -6.28
C GLY A 169 8.66 12.96 -5.82
N CYS A 170 8.87 12.98 -4.50
CA CYS A 170 10.21 13.06 -3.93
C CYS A 170 10.22 12.52 -2.49
N ALA A 171 11.41 12.39 -1.90
CA ALA A 171 11.61 11.95 -0.52
C ALA A 171 10.98 12.87 0.54
N ALA A 172 10.60 14.10 0.19
CA ALA A 172 9.90 15.00 1.10
C ALA A 172 8.39 14.72 1.17
N CYS A 173 7.81 14.04 0.17
CA CYS A 173 6.38 13.74 0.10
C CYS A 173 6.10 12.23 0.03
N ILE A 174 6.23 11.60 -1.13
CA ILE A 174 5.73 10.24 -1.40
C ILE A 174 6.82 9.17 -1.50
N ASP A 175 8.10 9.53 -1.61
CA ASP A 175 9.15 8.52 -1.69
C ASP A 175 9.62 8.14 -0.30
N SER A 176 9.84 6.85 -0.08
CA SER A 176 10.42 6.34 1.17
C SER A 176 11.90 6.02 0.96
N PRO A 177 12.80 6.46 1.86
CA PRO A 177 14.21 6.08 1.82
C PRO A 177 14.43 4.59 2.15
N THR A 178 13.40 3.92 2.67
CA THR A 178 13.44 2.49 3.03
C THR A 178 12.63 1.61 2.08
N CYS A 179 12.14 2.17 0.96
CA CYS A 179 11.46 1.39 -0.07
C CYS A 179 12.42 0.36 -0.68
N LYS A 180 12.10 -0.92 -0.52
CA LYS A 180 12.91 -2.03 -1.07
C LYS A 180 12.88 -2.08 -2.60
N GLU A 181 11.86 -1.48 -3.20
CA GLU A 181 11.59 -1.47 -4.64
C GLU A 181 12.05 -0.16 -5.31
N GLY A 182 12.80 0.68 -4.58
CA GLY A 182 13.42 1.90 -5.13
C GLY A 182 12.45 2.99 -5.55
N ASN A 183 11.21 2.99 -5.03
CA ASN A 183 10.15 3.94 -5.39
C ASN A 183 9.80 3.94 -6.90
N LEU A 184 10.08 2.86 -7.63
CA LEU A 184 9.87 2.77 -9.08
C LEU A 184 8.41 2.72 -9.50
N VAL A 185 7.51 2.32 -8.60
CA VAL A 185 6.06 2.26 -8.81
C VAL A 185 5.43 3.32 -7.92
N SER A 186 5.36 4.56 -8.36
CA SER A 186 4.96 5.69 -7.52
C SER A 186 4.24 6.75 -8.35
N SER A 187 3.20 7.36 -7.79
CA SER A 187 2.44 8.42 -8.44
C SER A 187 1.99 9.45 -7.41
N LYS A 188 2.48 10.69 -7.53
CA LYS A 188 2.07 11.80 -6.65
C LYS A 188 0.59 12.11 -6.79
N THR A 189 0.11 12.25 -8.02
CA THR A 189 -1.30 12.52 -8.31
C THR A 189 -2.18 11.39 -7.80
N GLY A 190 -1.78 10.13 -8.04
CA GLY A 190 -2.49 8.97 -7.49
C GLY A 190 -2.55 8.98 -5.97
N ALA A 191 -1.44 9.29 -5.29
CA ALA A 191 -1.42 9.40 -3.83
C ALA A 191 -2.37 10.49 -3.31
N LEU A 192 -2.44 11.65 -3.97
CA LEU A 192 -3.39 12.71 -3.62
C LEU A 192 -4.84 12.23 -3.71
N VAL A 193 -5.19 11.56 -4.81
CA VAL A 193 -6.53 10.99 -5.02
C VAL A 193 -6.89 10.00 -3.91
N VAL A 194 -5.97 9.10 -3.57
CA VAL A 194 -6.17 8.09 -2.51
C VAL A 194 -6.30 8.74 -1.13
N LEU A 195 -5.41 9.66 -0.76
CA LEU A 195 -5.44 10.33 0.54
C LEU A 195 -6.71 11.17 0.70
N LYS A 196 -7.10 11.93 -0.32
CA LYS A 196 -8.36 12.71 -0.32
C LYS A 196 -9.57 11.80 -0.16
N ALA A 197 -9.62 10.69 -0.89
CA ALA A 197 -10.72 9.73 -0.80
C ALA A 197 -10.88 9.17 0.62
N ILE A 198 -9.78 8.73 1.23
CA ILE A 198 -9.79 8.16 2.59
C ILE A 198 -10.16 9.21 3.64
N LEU A 199 -9.74 10.46 3.46
CA LEU A 199 -10.11 11.60 4.32
C LEU A 199 -11.50 12.19 4.01
N GLY A 200 -12.23 11.69 3.02
CA GLY A 200 -13.53 12.25 2.60
C GLY A 200 -13.43 13.66 2.03
N ARG A 201 -12.26 14.07 1.53
CA ARG A 201 -12.03 15.38 0.90
C ARG A 201 -12.50 15.37 -0.56
N PRO A 202 -12.98 16.50 -1.09
CA PRO A 202 -13.35 16.60 -2.49
C PRO A 202 -12.13 16.35 -3.40
N ILE A 203 -12.33 15.54 -4.44
CA ILE A 203 -11.34 15.29 -5.48
C ILE A 203 -11.78 16.09 -6.70
N ASP A 204 -10.97 17.06 -7.07
CA ASP A 204 -11.17 17.84 -8.30
C ASP A 204 -10.66 17.01 -9.49
N VAL A 205 -11.61 16.45 -10.24
CA VAL A 205 -11.32 15.56 -11.37
C VAL A 205 -10.72 16.32 -12.54
N ASP A 206 -11.02 17.62 -12.68
CA ASP A 206 -10.54 18.46 -13.78
C ASP A 206 -9.04 18.77 -13.65
N LEU A 207 -8.49 18.64 -12.44
CA LEU A 207 -7.06 18.80 -12.15
C LEU A 207 -6.27 17.48 -12.27
N ILE A 208 -6.94 16.35 -12.52
CA ILE A 208 -6.27 15.09 -12.76
C ILE A 208 -5.77 15.08 -14.20
N PRO A 209 -4.46 14.94 -14.45
CA PRO A 209 -3.95 14.79 -15.81
C PRO A 209 -4.56 13.54 -16.44
N GLU A 210 -5.12 13.67 -17.63
CA GLU A 210 -5.52 12.52 -18.43
C GLU A 210 -4.25 11.82 -18.95
N TYR A 211 -4.05 10.58 -18.53
CA TYR A 211 -2.95 9.77 -19.05
C TYR A 211 -3.38 9.15 -20.39
N PRO A 212 -2.55 9.27 -21.44
CA PRO A 212 -2.97 9.09 -22.83
C PRO A 212 -3.40 7.66 -23.21
N GLU A 213 -3.16 6.65 -22.35
CA GLU A 213 -3.74 5.32 -22.53
C GLU A 213 -4.26 4.75 -21.20
N PRO A 214 -5.47 4.16 -21.17
CA PRO A 214 -5.90 3.34 -20.05
C PRO A 214 -4.89 2.22 -19.85
N ILE A 215 -4.46 2.01 -18.61
CA ILE A 215 -3.63 0.87 -18.24
C ILE A 215 -4.34 -0.39 -18.76
N ALA A 216 -3.67 -1.14 -19.63
CA ALA A 216 -4.24 -2.33 -20.23
C ALA A 216 -4.77 -3.25 -19.13
N ALA A 217 -5.96 -3.82 -19.31
CA ALA A 217 -6.60 -4.69 -18.29
C ALA A 217 -5.71 -5.85 -17.82
N THR A 218 -4.66 -6.19 -18.58
CA THR A 218 -3.64 -7.18 -18.24
C THR A 218 -2.70 -6.74 -17.12
N GLN A 219 -2.53 -5.43 -16.89
CA GLN A 219 -1.66 -4.87 -15.84
C GLN A 219 -2.40 -4.62 -14.50
N ASP A 220 -3.70 -4.91 -14.42
CA ASP A 220 -4.49 -4.60 -13.23
C ASP A 220 -4.16 -5.58 -12.09
N THR A 221 -3.28 -5.19 -11.17
CA THR A 221 -2.87 -6.03 -10.04
C THR A 221 -3.63 -5.72 -8.75
N ILE A 222 -4.55 -4.75 -8.81
CA ILE A 222 -5.32 -4.25 -7.67
C ILE A 222 -6.79 -4.63 -7.88
N ILE A 223 -7.44 -5.11 -6.83
CA ILE A 223 -8.88 -5.45 -6.86
C ILE A 223 -9.60 -4.73 -5.73
N PRO A 224 -10.91 -4.46 -5.85
CA PRO A 224 -11.68 -3.90 -4.76
C PRO A 224 -11.47 -4.69 -3.47
N ALA A 225 -11.14 -3.98 -2.39
CA ALA A 225 -10.98 -4.63 -1.11
C ALA A 225 -12.32 -5.18 -0.60
N VAL A 226 -12.24 -6.35 0.04
CA VAL A 226 -13.37 -6.97 0.74
C VAL A 226 -13.25 -6.62 2.21
N THR A 227 -14.40 -6.40 2.85
CA THR A 227 -14.47 -6.16 4.29
C THR A 227 -13.86 -7.33 5.06
N VAL A 228 -12.95 -7.01 5.98
CA VAL A 228 -12.32 -8.01 6.86
C VAL A 228 -13.24 -8.27 8.03
N ARG A 229 -13.49 -9.55 8.32
CA ARG A 229 -14.34 -9.96 9.43
C ARG A 229 -13.83 -9.38 10.75
N ALA A 230 -14.75 -8.77 11.51
CA ALA A 230 -14.53 -8.32 12.87
C ALA A 230 -14.53 -9.49 13.86
N ALA A 231 -13.67 -9.41 14.89
CA ALA A 231 -13.86 -10.19 16.11
C ALA A 231 -15.17 -9.79 16.80
N GLU A 232 -15.61 -10.62 17.74
CA GLU A 232 -16.86 -10.39 18.46
C GLU A 232 -16.78 -9.13 19.33
N ASP A 233 -17.92 -8.43 19.47
CA ASP A 233 -18.10 -7.27 20.36
C ASP A 233 -17.17 -6.07 20.13
N ILE A 234 -16.73 -5.82 18.88
CA ILE A 234 -15.93 -4.63 18.55
C ILE A 234 -16.80 -3.37 18.44
N GLU A 235 -16.51 -2.40 19.29
CA GLU A 235 -17.03 -1.03 19.19
C GLU A 235 -16.18 -0.15 18.26
N VAL A 236 -16.80 0.86 17.66
CA VAL A 236 -16.11 1.84 16.83
C VAL A 236 -15.56 2.96 17.72
N GLU A 237 -14.24 3.10 17.75
CA GLU A 237 -13.55 4.17 18.47
C GLU A 237 -13.72 5.50 17.73
N LYS A 238 -13.99 6.57 18.49
CA LYS A 238 -14.07 7.93 17.94
C LYS A 238 -12.71 8.47 17.55
N ALA A 239 -12.72 9.36 16.55
CA ALA A 239 -11.55 10.07 16.05
C ALA A 239 -11.06 11.18 17.00
#